data_AF-A0A0R2JRT9-F1
#
_entry.id   AF-A0A0R2JRT9-F1
#
_cell.length_a   1.000
_cell.length_b   1.000
_cell.length_c   1.000
_cell.angle_alpha   90.00
_cell.angle_beta   90.00
_cell.angle_gamma   90.00
#
_symmetry.space_group_name_H-M   'P 1'
#
loop_
_entity.id
_entity.type
_entity.pdbx_description
1 polymer ?
#
loop_
_entity_poly.entity_id
_entity_poly.type
_entity_poly.pdbx_seq_one_letter_code
_entity_poly.pdbx_strand_id
1 'polypeptide(L)'
;MVGNLGILGEASNEKRNQRIIKLRDAFNDERINTVQQVAKLSGYTVKTVAKWAQDGNIPLLDEENGATIVPLTKQNQRSINEKRQLEHINYLSMIFNKQEAITVAACAQKMNYPEETIIAWAREGDVPLLVGANETLVPLNDTNTPAWL
;
A
#
# COMPACT_ATOMS: atom_id res chain seq x y z
N MET A 1 -15.19 -39.99 21.85
CA MET A 1 -15.71 -38.98 20.90
C MET A 1 -14.94 -37.69 21.12
N VAL A 2 -13.87 -37.48 20.35
CA VAL A 2 -13.00 -36.31 20.46
C VAL A 2 -13.43 -35.30 19.39
N GLY A 3 -14.16 -34.29 19.84
CA GLY A 3 -14.06 -32.89 19.43
C GLY A 3 -14.14 -32.52 17.94
N ASN A 4 -15.33 -32.54 17.35
CA ASN A 4 -15.62 -31.80 16.11
C ASN A 4 -15.35 -30.28 16.25
N LEU A 5 -15.36 -29.77 17.49
CA LEU A 5 -15.03 -28.38 17.83
C LEU A 5 -13.52 -28.07 17.77
N GLY A 6 -12.64 -29.05 18.01
CA GLY A 6 -11.19 -28.87 17.96
C GLY A 6 -10.71 -28.60 16.53
N ILE A 7 -11.19 -29.41 15.58
CA ILE A 7 -10.87 -29.29 14.14
C ILE A 7 -11.40 -27.96 13.56
N LEU A 8 -12.60 -27.54 13.98
CA LEU A 8 -13.19 -26.25 13.56
C LEU A 8 -12.45 -25.04 14.14
N GLY A 9 -11.99 -25.13 15.40
CA GLY A 9 -11.18 -24.10 16.05
C GLY A 9 -9.81 -23.92 15.41
N GLU A 10 -9.14 -25.03 15.09
CA GLU A 10 -7.84 -25.04 14.41
C GLU A 10 -7.91 -24.44 13.00
N ALA A 11 -8.90 -24.84 12.20
CA ALA A 11 -9.11 -24.31 10.85
C ALA A 11 -9.43 -22.79 10.85
N SER A 12 -10.13 -22.31 11.88
CA SER A 12 -10.42 -20.88 12.05
C SER A 12 -9.17 -20.06 12.40
N ASN A 13 -8.31 -20.60 13.27
CA ASN A 13 -7.06 -19.95 13.66
C ASN A 13 -6.07 -19.87 12.50
N GLU A 14 -5.96 -20.93 11.70
CA GLU A 14 -5.10 -20.97 10.52
C GLU A 14 -5.52 -19.92 9.48
N LYS A 15 -6.83 -19.82 9.19
CA LYS A 15 -7.35 -18.77 8.29
C LYS A 15 -7.09 -17.36 8.79
N ARG A 16 -7.16 -17.13 10.10
CA ARG A 16 -6.83 -15.82 10.71
C ARG A 16 -5.34 -15.53 10.55
N ASN A 17 -4.46 -16.50 10.82
CA ASN A 17 -3.02 -16.33 10.68
C ASN A 17 -2.61 -16.02 9.24
N GLN A 18 -3.18 -16.74 8.26
CA GLN A 18 -2.96 -16.46 6.84
C GLN A 18 -3.39 -15.05 6.43
N ARG A 19 -4.47 -14.51 7.02
CA ARG A 19 -4.90 -13.13 6.77
C ARG A 19 -3.93 -12.12 7.35
N ILE A 20 -3.42 -12.37 8.55
CA ILE A 20 -2.42 -11.51 9.20
C ILE A 20 -1.12 -11.49 8.37
N ILE A 21 -0.67 -12.64 7.87
CA ILE A 21 0.50 -12.74 6.99
C ILE A 21 0.27 -11.92 5.70
N LYS A 22 -0.86 -12.13 5.02
CA LYS A 22 -1.21 -11.33 3.82
C LYS A 22 -1.29 -9.83 4.11
N LEU A 23 -1.80 -9.45 5.28
CA LEU A 23 -1.86 -8.06 5.71
C LEU A 23 -0.45 -7.49 5.91
N ARG A 24 0.44 -8.25 6.55
CA ARG A 24 1.84 -7.87 6.72
C ARG A 24 2.55 -7.72 5.38
N ASP A 25 2.34 -8.66 4.46
CA ASP A 25 2.97 -8.64 3.14
C ASP A 25 2.49 -7.43 2.34
N ALA A 26 1.18 -7.19 2.28
CA ALA A 26 0.62 -6.02 1.60
C ALA A 26 1.08 -4.69 2.24
N PHE A 27 1.24 -4.65 3.57
CA PHE A 27 1.79 -3.49 4.26
C PHE A 27 3.26 -3.27 3.91
N ASN A 28 4.08 -4.32 3.88
CA ASN A 28 5.49 -4.23 3.50
C ASN A 28 5.70 -3.85 2.03
N ASP A 29 4.78 -4.28 1.17
CA ASP A 29 4.73 -3.97 -0.26
C ASP A 29 4.10 -2.59 -0.55
N GLU A 30 3.78 -1.80 0.47
CA GLU A 30 3.21 -0.44 0.33
C GLU A 30 1.83 -0.37 -0.35
N ARG A 31 1.16 -1.52 -0.50
CA ARG A 31 -0.17 -1.62 -1.10
C ARG A 31 -1.29 -1.15 -0.19
N ILE A 32 -1.04 -1.11 1.11
CA ILE A 32 -1.97 -0.67 2.13
C ILE A 32 -1.26 0.20 3.17
N ASN A 33 -1.90 1.32 3.51
CA ASN A 33 -1.43 2.26 4.52
C ASN A 33 -2.42 2.34 5.69
N THR A 34 -3.73 2.16 5.42
CA THR A 34 -4.79 2.38 6.39
C THR A 34 -5.69 1.15 6.58
N VAL A 35 -6.39 1.08 7.71
CA VAL A 35 -7.37 0.01 7.96
C VAL A 35 -8.62 0.16 7.07
N GLN A 36 -8.97 1.39 6.70
CA GLN A 36 -10.08 1.70 5.80
C GLN A 36 -9.82 1.17 4.39
N GLN A 37 -8.59 1.36 3.88
CA GLN A 37 -8.17 0.81 2.58
C GLN A 37 -8.33 -0.72 2.56
N VAL A 38 -7.84 -1.40 3.60
CA VAL A 38 -7.94 -2.86 3.70
C VAL A 38 -9.39 -3.31 3.81
N ALA A 39 -10.21 -2.62 4.61
CA ALA A 39 -11.63 -2.91 4.74
C ALA A 39 -12.35 -2.84 3.39
N LYS A 40 -12.09 -1.79 2.61
CA LYS A 40 -12.62 -1.60 1.25
C LYS A 40 -12.18 -2.71 0.30
N LEU A 41 -10.90 -3.08 0.32
CA LEU A 41 -10.34 -4.10 -0.58
C LEU A 41 -10.80 -5.52 -0.22
N SER A 42 -10.97 -5.81 1.06
CA SER A 42 -11.24 -7.16 1.56
C SER A 42 -12.72 -7.45 1.81
N GLY A 43 -13.56 -6.40 1.87
CA GLY A 43 -14.99 -6.50 2.20
C GLY A 43 -15.28 -6.73 3.68
N TYR A 44 -14.25 -6.72 4.55
CA TYR A 44 -14.43 -6.85 6.00
C TYR A 44 -14.66 -5.49 6.65
N THR A 45 -15.21 -5.50 7.86
CA THR A 45 -15.37 -4.27 8.64
C THR A 45 -14.02 -3.75 9.13
N VAL A 46 -13.90 -2.42 9.26
CA VAL A 46 -12.72 -1.76 9.82
C VAL A 46 -12.33 -2.36 11.17
N LYS A 47 -13.30 -2.62 12.05
CA LYS A 47 -13.08 -3.28 13.34
C LYS A 47 -12.42 -4.66 13.23
N THR A 48 -12.79 -5.43 12.21
CA THR A 48 -12.22 -6.77 11.97
C THR A 48 -10.77 -6.66 11.51
N VAL A 49 -10.49 -5.74 10.58
CA VAL A 49 -9.13 -5.46 10.09
C VAL A 49 -8.26 -4.91 11.22
N ALA A 50 -8.77 -3.96 12.00
CA ALA A 50 -8.07 -3.41 13.16
C ALA A 50 -7.66 -4.52 14.13
N LYS A 51 -8.52 -5.52 14.37
CA LYS A 51 -8.17 -6.69 15.17
C LYS A 51 -7.02 -7.49 14.55
N TRP A 52 -7.03 -7.74 13.25
CA TRP A 52 -5.90 -8.43 12.58
C TRP A 52 -4.61 -7.62 12.63
N ALA A 53 -4.69 -6.30 12.51
CA ALA A 53 -3.56 -5.40 12.65
C ALA A 53 -3.00 -5.44 14.08
N GLN A 54 -3.85 -5.45 15.10
CA GLN A 54 -3.44 -5.66 16.50
C GLN A 54 -2.76 -7.01 16.71
N ASP A 55 -3.40 -8.09 16.23
CA ASP A 55 -2.88 -9.46 16.36
C ASP A 55 -1.54 -9.65 15.66
N GLY A 56 -1.39 -9.05 14.49
CA GLY A 56 -0.16 -9.09 13.69
C GLY A 56 0.89 -8.07 14.08
N ASN A 57 0.60 -7.22 15.07
CA ASN A 57 1.39 -6.06 15.45
C ASN A 57 1.73 -5.19 14.22
N ILE A 58 0.76 -4.84 13.36
CA ILE A 58 0.95 -4.08 12.11
C ILE A 58 0.43 -2.65 12.32
N PRO A 59 1.28 -1.60 12.23
CA PRO A 59 0.92 -0.22 12.52
C PRO A 59 0.19 0.44 11.34
N LEU A 60 -0.96 -0.11 10.94
CA LEU A 60 -1.86 0.54 9.98
C LEU A 60 -2.43 1.83 10.59
N LEU A 61 -2.54 2.87 9.77
CA LEU A 61 -3.20 4.11 10.16
C LEU A 61 -4.72 3.91 10.21
N ASP A 62 -5.37 4.54 11.16
CA ASP A 62 -6.81 4.70 11.19
C ASP A 62 -7.15 6.13 10.78
N GLU A 63 -7.81 6.27 9.63
CA GLU A 63 -8.14 7.57 9.03
C GLU A 63 -9.12 8.37 9.89
N GLU A 64 -9.93 7.72 10.75
CA GLU A 64 -10.93 8.41 11.57
C GLU A 64 -10.32 9.18 12.75
N ASN A 65 -9.24 8.66 13.32
CA ASN A 65 -8.60 9.24 14.50
C ASN A 65 -7.15 9.72 14.24
N GLY A 66 -6.61 9.46 13.05
CA GLY A 66 -5.25 9.84 12.67
C GLY A 66 -4.15 9.09 13.43
N ALA A 67 -4.48 8.02 14.14
CA ALA A 67 -3.55 7.23 14.94
C ALA A 67 -3.32 5.85 14.33
N THR A 68 -2.16 5.25 14.60
CA THR A 68 -1.92 3.87 14.20
C THR A 68 -2.63 2.90 15.14
N ILE A 69 -3.18 1.82 14.59
CA ILE A 69 -3.90 0.79 15.36
C ILE A 69 -3.05 0.16 16.46
N VAL A 70 -1.75 0.01 16.19
CA VAL A 70 -0.72 -0.29 17.19
C VAL A 70 0.37 0.77 17.12
N PRO A 71 1.04 1.11 18.23
CA PRO A 71 2.16 2.06 18.20
C PRO A 71 3.25 1.64 17.23
N LEU A 72 3.77 2.60 16.46
CA LEU A 72 4.92 2.36 15.58
C LEU A 72 6.18 2.16 16.42
N THR A 73 6.91 1.09 16.12
CA THR A 73 8.16 0.68 16.78
C THR A 73 9.15 0.17 15.73
N LYS A 74 10.43 0.07 16.08
CA LYS A 74 11.46 -0.49 15.19
C LYS A 74 11.17 -1.93 14.73
N GLN A 75 10.40 -2.69 15.51
CA GLN A 75 10.11 -4.10 15.22
C GLN A 75 8.92 -4.29 14.27
N ASN A 76 7.96 -3.37 14.30
CA ASN A 76 6.74 -3.47 13.50
C ASN A 76 6.66 -2.48 12.34
N GLN A 77 7.63 -1.57 12.24
CA GLN A 77 7.78 -0.70 11.09
C GLN A 77 7.82 -1.51 9.79
N ARG A 78 7.45 -0.83 8.72
CA ARG A 78 7.44 -1.42 7.38
C ARG A 78 8.83 -1.93 7.02
N SER A 79 8.90 -3.17 6.51
CA SER A 79 10.13 -3.74 5.96
C SER A 79 10.07 -3.67 4.44
N ILE A 80 10.51 -2.55 3.88
CA ILE A 80 10.49 -2.30 2.45
C ILE A 80 11.56 -3.14 1.74
N ASN A 81 11.18 -3.77 0.63
CA ASN A 81 12.12 -4.44 -0.26
C ASN A 81 12.59 -3.45 -1.33
N GLU A 82 13.78 -2.88 -1.15
CA GLU A 82 14.36 -1.85 -2.03
C GLU A 82 14.36 -2.25 -3.50
N LYS A 83 14.66 -3.52 -3.80
CA LYS A 83 14.69 -4.01 -5.19
C LYS A 83 13.30 -3.93 -5.82
N ARG A 84 12.26 -4.38 -5.12
CA ARG A 84 10.88 -4.33 -5.62
C ARG A 84 10.39 -2.89 -5.73
N GLN A 85 10.71 -2.06 -4.75
CA GLN A 85 10.36 -0.65 -4.77
C GLN A 85 10.96 0.04 -6.01
N LEU A 86 12.23 -0.22 -6.31
CA LEU A 86 12.89 0.29 -7.51
C LEU A 86 12.24 -0.24 -8.80
N GLU A 87 11.84 -1.52 -8.84
CA GLU A 87 11.06 -2.09 -9.95
C GLU A 87 9.72 -1.36 -10.15
N HIS A 88 9.02 -1.01 -9.06
CA HIS A 88 7.79 -0.24 -9.11
C HIS A 88 8.00 1.20 -9.58
N ILE A 89 9.05 1.88 -9.09
CA ILE A 89 9.42 3.23 -9.52
C ILE A 89 9.78 3.26 -11.02
N ASN A 90 10.57 2.28 -11.49
CA ASN A 90 10.91 2.16 -12.90
C ASN A 90 9.67 1.90 -13.76
N TYR A 91 8.75 1.06 -13.28
CA TYR A 91 7.48 0.82 -13.97
C TYR A 91 6.62 2.09 -14.02
N LEU A 92 6.56 2.86 -12.92
CA LEU A 92 5.87 4.14 -12.84
C LEU A 92 6.43 5.15 -13.87
N SER A 93 7.75 5.28 -13.93
CA SER A 93 8.42 6.12 -14.92
C SER A 93 8.11 5.66 -16.35
N MET A 94 8.12 4.35 -16.61
CA MET A 94 7.82 3.80 -17.93
C MET A 94 6.37 4.13 -18.38
N ILE A 95 5.37 3.91 -17.53
CA ILE A 95 3.96 4.18 -17.89
C ILE A 95 3.70 5.68 -18.10
N PHE A 96 4.40 6.55 -17.34
CA PHE A 96 4.34 8.00 -17.52
C PHE A 96 4.94 8.42 -18.87
N ASN A 97 6.15 7.94 -19.19
CA ASN A 97 6.83 8.26 -20.45
C ASN A 97 6.07 7.73 -21.68
N LYS A 98 5.34 6.63 -21.56
CA LYS A 98 4.47 6.09 -22.62
C LYS A 98 3.09 6.74 -22.71
N GLN A 99 2.79 7.74 -21.87
CA GLN A 99 1.46 8.34 -21.71
C GLN A 99 0.35 7.32 -21.37
N GLU A 100 0.73 6.18 -20.82
CA GLU A 100 -0.20 5.13 -20.43
C GLU A 100 -0.97 5.49 -19.15
N ALA A 101 -0.36 6.31 -18.30
CA ALA A 101 -0.97 6.99 -17.16
C ALA A 101 -0.09 8.18 -16.77
N ILE A 102 -0.66 9.39 -16.70
CA ILE A 102 0.12 10.63 -16.50
C ILE A 102 -0.21 11.39 -15.22
N THR A 103 -1.36 11.10 -14.59
CA THR A 103 -1.77 11.70 -13.31
C THR A 103 -1.54 10.73 -12.16
N VAL A 104 -1.40 11.25 -10.94
CA VAL A 104 -1.29 10.42 -9.72
C VAL A 104 -2.45 9.42 -9.63
N ALA A 105 -3.68 9.87 -9.82
CA ALA A 105 -4.87 9.01 -9.77
C ALA A 105 -4.87 7.92 -10.85
N ALA A 106 -4.45 8.25 -12.09
CA ALA A 106 -4.37 7.28 -13.18
C ALA A 106 -3.28 6.22 -12.91
N CYS A 107 -2.12 6.65 -12.39
CA CYS A 107 -1.03 5.76 -12.00
C CYS A 107 -1.44 4.84 -10.85
N ALA A 108 -2.11 5.37 -9.82
CA ALA A 108 -2.65 4.60 -8.70
C ALA A 108 -3.63 3.52 -9.16
N GLN A 109 -4.57 3.88 -10.04
CA GLN A 109 -5.52 2.94 -10.61
C GLN A 109 -4.82 1.86 -11.45
N LYS A 110 -3.88 2.26 -12.31
CA LYS A 110 -3.21 1.34 -13.25
C LYS A 110 -2.27 0.36 -12.54
N MET A 111 -1.54 0.83 -11.54
CA MET A 111 -0.59 0.02 -10.78
C MET A 111 -1.26 -0.73 -9.62
N ASN A 112 -2.51 -0.38 -9.26
CA ASN A 112 -3.24 -0.91 -8.12
C ASN A 112 -2.53 -0.66 -6.78
N TYR A 113 -2.08 0.58 -6.60
CA TYR A 113 -1.46 1.10 -5.38
C TYR A 113 -2.21 2.35 -4.89
N PRO A 114 -2.14 2.68 -3.59
CA PRO A 114 -2.67 3.93 -3.07
C PRO A 114 -2.01 5.15 -3.71
N GLU A 115 -2.75 6.25 -3.85
CA GLU A 115 -2.21 7.51 -4.38
C GLU A 115 -1.04 8.02 -3.53
N GLU A 116 -1.08 7.84 -2.22
CA GLU A 116 0.01 8.25 -1.33
C GLU A 116 1.31 7.49 -1.61
N THR A 117 1.20 6.20 -1.93
CA THR A 117 2.34 5.36 -2.32
C THR A 117 2.91 5.80 -3.66
N ILE A 118 2.04 6.09 -4.65
CA ILE A 118 2.45 6.62 -5.95
C ILE A 118 3.13 7.97 -5.81
N ILE A 119 2.62 8.86 -4.95
CA ILE A 119 3.23 10.16 -4.65
C ILE A 119 4.63 9.99 -4.07
N ALA A 120 4.79 9.06 -3.11
CA ALA A 120 6.09 8.78 -2.51
C ALA A 120 7.10 8.28 -3.56
N TRP A 121 6.71 7.29 -4.35
CA TRP A 121 7.54 6.71 -5.41
C TRP A 121 7.87 7.70 -6.53
N ALA A 122 6.93 8.57 -6.90
CA ALA A 122 7.18 9.61 -7.89
C ALA A 122 8.22 10.62 -7.40
N ARG A 123 8.19 11.00 -6.12
CA ARG A 123 9.22 11.87 -5.52
C ARG A 123 10.57 11.18 -5.44
N GLU A 124 10.60 9.91 -5.06
CA GLU A 124 11.82 9.13 -4.93
C GLU A 124 12.47 8.83 -6.30
N GLY A 125 11.65 8.57 -7.31
CA GLY A 125 12.08 8.29 -8.68
C GLY A 125 12.21 9.50 -9.59
N ASP A 126 12.03 10.72 -9.07
CA ASP A 126 12.01 11.97 -9.85
C ASP A 126 11.05 11.92 -11.05
N VAL A 127 9.83 11.38 -10.87
CA VAL A 127 8.82 11.26 -11.93
C VAL A 127 7.80 12.41 -11.83
N PRO A 128 7.70 13.30 -12.84
CA PRO A 128 6.89 14.51 -12.77
C PRO A 128 5.41 14.25 -13.11
N LEU A 129 4.75 13.38 -12.34
CA LEU A 129 3.31 13.08 -12.49
C LEU A 129 2.46 14.35 -12.37
N LEU A 130 1.36 14.41 -13.12
CA LEU A 130 0.42 15.52 -13.07
C LEU A 130 -0.51 15.43 -11.86
N VAL A 131 -0.67 16.53 -11.13
CA VAL A 131 -1.57 16.67 -9.98
C VAL A 131 -2.74 17.62 -10.27
N GLY A 132 -2.59 18.47 -11.30
CA GLY A 132 -3.60 19.39 -11.80
C GLY A 132 -3.34 19.77 -13.26
N ALA A 133 -4.11 20.72 -13.79
CA ALA A 133 -4.04 21.09 -15.20
C ALA A 133 -2.65 21.58 -15.65
N ASN A 134 -1.89 22.23 -14.76
CA ASN A 134 -0.56 22.80 -15.04
C ASN A 134 0.46 22.55 -13.90
N GLU A 135 0.22 21.55 -13.06
CA GLU A 135 1.07 21.28 -11.89
C GLU A 135 1.59 19.85 -11.92
N THR A 136 2.91 19.72 -11.87
CA THR A 136 3.61 18.46 -11.69
C THR A 136 3.96 18.26 -10.23
N LEU A 137 3.89 17.02 -9.76
CA LEU A 137 4.24 16.64 -8.39
C LEU A 137 5.72 16.90 -8.09
N VAL A 138 6.56 16.74 -9.12
CA VAL A 138 7.99 17.02 -9.09
C VAL A 138 8.29 18.01 -10.24
N PRO A 139 9.08 19.07 -10.01
CA PRO A 139 9.42 20.02 -11.06
C PRO A 139 10.15 19.35 -12.22
N LEU A 140 9.83 19.80 -13.44
CA LEU A 140 10.53 19.36 -14.66
C LEU A 140 11.99 19.84 -14.64
N ASN A 141 12.89 18.97 -15.08
CA ASN A 141 14.33 19.18 -15.18
C ASN A 141 14.91 18.44 -16.41
N ASP A 142 16.21 18.60 -16.66
CA ASP A 142 16.89 18.04 -17.83
C ASP A 142 16.84 16.50 -17.91
N THR A 143 16.61 15.81 -16.79
CA THR A 143 16.64 14.34 -16.69
C THR A 143 15.26 13.69 -16.59
N ASN A 144 14.24 14.42 -16.16
CA ASN A 144 12.90 13.88 -15.93
C ASN A 144 11.83 14.41 -16.88
N THR A 145 12.16 15.38 -17.74
CA THR A 145 11.23 15.91 -18.74
C THR A 145 10.96 14.85 -19.81
N PRO A 146 9.71 14.37 -19.97
CA PRO A 146 9.41 13.33 -20.94
C PRO A 146 9.38 13.93 -22.35
N ALA A 147 9.72 13.12 -23.37
CA ALA A 147 9.82 13.57 -24.76
C ALA A 147 8.50 14.06 -25.40
N TRP A 148 7.37 13.84 -24.72
CA TRP A 148 6.05 14.21 -25.20
C TRP A 148 5.51 15.52 -24.65
N LEU A 149 6.19 16.12 -23.66
CA LEU A 149 5.93 17.46 -23.15
C LEU A 149 6.69 18.50 -23.98
#